data_AF-W1XGX2-F1
#
_entry.id   AF-W1XGX2-F1
#
_cell.length_a   1.000
_cell.length_b   1.000
_cell.length_c   1.000
_cell.angle_alpha   90.00
_cell.angle_beta   90.00
_cell.angle_gamma   90.00
#
_symmetry.space_group_name_H-M   'P 1'
#
loop_
_entity.id
_entity.type
_entity.pdbx_description
1 polymer ?
#
loop_
_entity_poly.entity_id
_entity_poly.type
_entity_poly.pdbx_seq_one_letter_code
_entity_poly.pdbx_strand_id
1 'polypeptide(L)' 'MDLIYFLIDFILHIDVHLAELVAEYGVWVYAILFLILFCETGLVVTPFLPGDSLLFVAGALASLETNDLNV' A
#
# COMPACT_ATOMS: atom_id res chain seq x y z
N MET A 1 14.81 -18.56 -8.02
CA MET A 1 15.23 -17.61 -6.97
C MET A 1 14.89 -16.17 -7.35
N ASP A 2 14.23 -15.97 -8.49
CA ASP A 2 13.90 -14.65 -9.07
C ASP A 2 12.51 -14.14 -8.66
N LEU A 3 11.52 -15.03 -8.51
CA LEU A 3 10.15 -14.66 -8.14
C LEU A 3 10.07 -14.03 -6.73
N ILE A 4 10.86 -14.55 -5.79
CA ILE A 4 10.89 -14.04 -4.41
C ILE A 4 11.53 -12.66 -4.38
N TYR A 5 12.63 -12.45 -5.10
CA TYR A 5 13.24 -11.13 -5.24
C TYR A 5 12.31 -10.15 -5.93
N PHE A 6 11.62 -10.57 -6.99
CA PHE A 6 10.63 -9.75 -7.69
C PHE A 6 9.46 -9.38 -6.77
N LEU A 7 8.95 -10.32 -5.98
CA LEU A 7 7.89 -10.08 -4.99
C LEU A 7 8.35 -9.12 -3.88
N ILE A 8 9.58 -9.28 -3.38
CA ILE A 8 10.14 -8.40 -2.36
C ILE A 8 10.33 -7.00 -2.92
N ASP A 9 10.91 -6.85 -4.11
CA ASP A 9 11.13 -5.55 -4.75
C ASP A 9 9.80 -4.84 -5.10
N PHE A 10 8.81 -5.62 -5.55
CA PHE A 10 7.45 -5.15 -5.80
C PHE A 10 6.73 -4.71 -4.52
N ILE A 11 6.88 -5.46 -3.42
CA ILE A 11 6.35 -5.08 -2.10
C ILE A 11 7.06 -3.83 -1.56
N LEU A 12 8.37 -3.70 -1.82
CA LEU A 12 9.16 -2.56 -1.35
C LEU A 12 8.79 -1.26 -2.09
N HIS A 13 8.48 -1.36 -3.38
CA HIS A 13 8.07 -0.24 -4.23
C HIS A 13 6.55 -0.16 -4.43
N ILE A 14 5.78 -0.80 -3.56
CA ILE A 14 4.32 -0.77 -3.68
C ILE A 14 3.77 0.62 -3.34
N ASP A 15 4.53 1.50 -2.68
CA ASP A 15 4.15 2.88 -2.37
C ASP A 15 3.94 3.74 -3.61
N VAL A 16 4.81 3.57 -4.61
CA VAL A 16 4.71 4.29 -5.89
C VAL A 16 3.50 3.78 -6.67
N HIS A 17 3.30 2.46 -6.72
CA HIS A 17 2.15 1.86 -7.39
C HIS A 17 0.84 2.20 -6.67
N LEU A 18 0.87 2.24 -5.33
CA LEU A 18 -0.29 2.57 -4.52
C LEU A 18 -0.72 4.01 -4.77
N ALA A 19 0.19 4.97 -4.94
CA ALA A 19 -0.17 6.35 -5.24
C ALA A 19 -0.96 6.49 -6.56
N GLU A 20 -0.59 5.72 -7.58
CA GLU A 20 -1.28 5.66 -8.87
C GLU A 20 -2.62 4.91 -8.76
N LEU A 21 -2.65 3.78 -8.05
CA LEU A 21 -3.85 3.02 -7.73
C LEU A 21 -4.84 3.80 -6.85
N VAL A 22 -4.36 4.64 -5.94
CA VAL A 22 -5.17 5.56 -5.13
C VAL A 22 -5.92 6.51 -6.05
N ALA A 23 -5.22 7.12 -7.00
CA ALA A 23 -5.79 8.11 -7.91
C ALA A 23 -6.80 7.48 -8.89
N GLU A 24 -6.56 6.24 -9.33
CA GLU A 24 -7.38 5.59 -10.36
C GLU A 24 -8.45 4.63 -9.82
N TYR A 25 -8.23 3.98 -8.67
CA TYR A 25 -9.08 2.90 -8.16
C TYR A 25 -9.76 3.19 -6.81
N GLY A 26 -9.44 4.31 -6.14
CA GLY A 26 -10.15 4.82 -4.95
C GLY A 26 -10.50 3.76 -3.90
N VAL A 27 -11.72 3.22 -3.96
CA VAL A 27 -12.25 2.18 -3.06
C VAL A 27 -11.42 0.90 -3.00
N TRP A 28 -10.85 0.43 -4.13
CA TRP A 28 -10.08 -0.82 -4.12
C TRP A 28 -8.77 -0.70 -3.35
N VAL A 29 -8.27 0.53 -3.19
CA VAL A 29 -7.04 0.79 -2.46
C VAL A 29 -7.18 0.45 -0.97
N TYR A 30 -8.37 0.62 -0.38
CA TYR A 30 -8.62 0.23 1.02
C TYR A 30 -8.48 -1.28 1.22
N ALA A 31 -8.91 -2.10 0.25
CA ALA A 31 -8.78 -3.56 0.33
C ALA A 31 -7.31 -3.99 0.23
N ILE A 32 -6.53 -3.31 -0.62
CA ILE A 32 -5.09 -3.55 -0.77
C ILE A 32 -4.35 -3.15 0.51
N LEU A 33 -4.59 -1.95 1.03
CA LEU A 33 -4.02 -1.46 2.30
C LEU A 33 -4.35 -2.39 3.46
N PHE A 34 -5.59 -2.85 3.56
CA PHE A 34 -6.01 -3.81 4.57
C PHE A 34 -5.22 -5.12 4.49
N LEU A 35 -5.05 -5.68 3.29
CA LEU A 35 -4.29 -6.91 3.09
C LEU A 35 -2.80 -6.72 3.44
N ILE A 36 -2.23 -5.56 3.14
CA ILE A 36 -0.83 -5.23 3.47
C ILE A 36 -0.65 -5.12 4.99
N LEU A 37 -1.50 -4.35 5.70
CA LEU A 37 -1.46 -4.24 7.16
C LEU A 37 -1.71 -5.59 7.83
N PHE A 38 -2.63 -6.39 7.29
CA PHE A 38 -2.91 -7.73 7.79
C PHE A 38 -1.70 -8.66 7.62
N CYS A 39 -0.97 -8.56 6.51
CA CYS A 39 0.29 -9.28 6.35
C CYS A 39 1.39 -8.75 7.29
N GLU A 40 1.52 -7.43 7.47
CA GLU A 40 2.53 -6.83 8.34
C GLU A 40 2.35 -7.23 9.82
N THR A 41 1.10 -7.19 10.31
CA THR A 41 0.77 -7.47 11.71
C THR A 41 0.41 -8.94 11.97
N GLY A 42 -0.14 -9.63 10.97
CA GLY A 42 -0.67 -11.00 11.08
C GLY A 42 0.31 -12.09 10.66
N LEU A 43 1.21 -11.83 9.70
CA LEU A 43 2.36 -12.70 9.47
C LEU A 43 3.49 -12.20 10.39
N VAL A 44 3.60 -12.78 11.59
CA VAL A 44 4.68 -12.55 12.59
C VAL A 44 6.11 -12.59 12.01
N VAL A 45 6.26 -13.06 10.77
CA VAL A 45 7.52 -13.21 10.02
C VAL A 45 7.88 -11.99 9.15
N THR A 46 6.96 -11.07 8.83
CA THR A 46 7.20 -10.01 7.84
C THR A 46 6.98 -8.57 8.36
N PRO A 47 7.76 -8.09 9.35
CA PRO A 47 7.74 -6.69 9.81
C PRO A 47 8.41 -5.71 8.83
N PHE A 48 8.69 -6.13 7.60
CA PHE A 48 9.40 -5.34 6.58
C PHE A 48 8.45 -4.75 5.51
N LEU A 49 7.15 -5.09 5.58
CA LEU A 49 6.16 -4.50 4.67
C LEU A 49 5.94 -3.03 5.07
N PRO A 50 6.01 -2.07 4.13
CA PRO A 50 5.92 -0.64 4.44
C PRO A 50 4.47 -0.17 4.68
N GLY A 51 3.66 -0.90 5.46
CA GLY A 51 2.22 -0.60 5.63
C GLY A 51 1.94 0.75 6.28
N ASP A 52 2.71 1.14 7.30
CA ASP A 52 2.61 2.47 7.93
C ASP A 52 2.89 3.61 6.95
N SER A 53 3.94 3.47 6.13
CA SER A 53 4.31 4.45 5.10
C SER A 53 3.23 4.60 4.03
N LEU A 54 2.60 3.48 3.64
CA LEU A 54 1.50 3.48 2.67
C LEU A 54 0.26 4.17 3.20
N LEU A 55 -0.08 3.98 4.47
CA LEU A 55 -1.16 4.72 5.13
C LEU A 55 -0.87 6.23 5.16
N PHE A 56 0.38 6.64 5.41
CA PHE A 56 0.76 8.04 5.39
C PHE A 56 0.62 8.67 3.99
N VAL A 57 1.09 7.96 2.95
CA VAL A 57 0.95 8.40 1.55
C VAL A 57 -0.52 8.44 1.13
N ALA A 58 -1.30 7.41 1.45
CA ALA A 58 -2.74 7.39 1.19
C ALA A 58 -3.47 8.55 1.89
N GLY A 59 -3.08 8.90 3.13
CA GLY A 59 -3.63 10.05 3.83
C GLY A 59 -3.22 11.40 3.25
N ALA A 60 -1.97 11.54 2.80
CA ALA A 60 -1.53 12.71 2.07
C ALA A 60 -2.28 12.88 0.74
N LEU A 61 -2.52 11.76 0.04
CA LEU A 61 -3.30 11.72 -1.21
C LEU A 61 -4.79 11.98 -1.00
N ALA A 62 -5.37 11.57 0.13
CA ALA A 62 -6.75 11.88 0.48
C ALA A 62 -6.95 13.35 0.88
N SER A 63 -5.90 14.01 1.36
CA SER A 63 -5.92 15.47 1.60
C SER A 63 -5.89 16.29 0.30
N LEU A 64 -5.56 15.68 -0.84
CA LEU A 64 -5.61 16.37 -2.13
C LEU A 64 -7.06 16.42 -2.63
N GLU A 65 -7.54 17.63 -2.87
CA GLU A 65 -8.93 17.96 -3.25
C GLU A 65 -9.39 17.31 -4.58
N THR A 66 -8.46 16.69 -5.32
CA THR A 66 -8.71 16.00 -6.59
C THR A 66 -9.01 14.51 -6.44
N ASN A 67 -8.77 13.91 -5.27
CA ASN A 67 -8.92 12.47 -5.06
C ASN A 67 -10.09 12.19 -4.12
N ASP A 68 -11.06 11.39 -4.57
CA ASP A 68 -12.22 10.91 -3.80
C ASP A 68 -11.84 9.84 -2.73
N LEU A 69 -10.68 9.98 -2.09
CA LEU A 69 -10.31 9.15 -0.96
C LEU A 69 -10.87 9.75 0.34
N ASN A 70 -11.58 8.93 1.10
CA ASN A 70 -12.08 9.23 2.44
C ASN A 70 -11.36 8.33 3.46
N VAL A 71 -10.27 8.83 4.06
CA VAL A 71 -9.45 8.09 5.05
C VAL A 71 -9.76 8.52 6.47
#